data_AF-A0A646NWW1-F1
#
_entry.id   AF-A0A646NWW1-F1
#
_cell.length_a   1.000
_cell.length_b   1.000
_cell.length_c   1.000
_cell.angle_alpha   90.00
_cell.angle_beta   90.00
_cell.angle_gamma   90.00
#
_symmetry.space_group_name_H-M   'P 1'
#
loop_
_entity.id
_entity.type
_entity.pdbx_description
1 polymer ?
#
loop_
_entity_poly.entity_id
_entity_poly.type
_entity_poly.pdbx_seq_one_letter_code
_entity_poly.pdbx_strand_id
1 'polypeptide(L)'
;MKLSNPKKLVDMNSFLPLDGESRVEILYAGTELIINVFFEIGDGASDEKKTFRFKKAKYFYKLPFPGYSPFSCSSDEGIELLNCLVEYGYSEMVDIDKERSGISGYAHYRLFFHSIGVAVYVIAKSFSFE
;
A
#
# COMPACT_ATOMS: atom_id res chain seq x y z
N MET A 1 -3.81 -8.85 13.72
CA MET A 1 -4.89 -9.00 12.74
C MET A 1 -4.42 -9.90 11.62
N LYS A 2 -5.15 -10.99 11.37
CA LYS A 2 -4.77 -12.01 10.38
C LYS A 2 -5.08 -11.55 8.95
N LEU A 3 -4.12 -11.77 8.07
CA LEU A 3 -4.23 -11.61 6.62
C LEU A 3 -3.84 -12.92 5.94
N SER A 4 -4.42 -13.21 4.78
CA SER A 4 -4.01 -14.35 3.95
C SER A 4 -4.38 -14.16 2.49
N ASN A 5 -3.92 -15.10 1.65
CA ASN A 5 -4.12 -15.10 0.20
C ASN A 5 -3.64 -13.80 -0.47
N PRO A 6 -2.35 -13.41 -0.29
CA PRO A 6 -1.82 -12.22 -0.93
C PRO A 6 -1.85 -12.38 -2.44
N LYS A 7 -2.42 -11.39 -3.12
CA LYS A 7 -2.47 -11.28 -4.57
C LYS A 7 -1.63 -10.09 -5.01
N LYS A 8 -0.59 -10.35 -5.81
CA LYS A 8 0.19 -9.32 -6.49
C LYS A 8 -0.71 -8.60 -7.50
N LEU A 9 -0.81 -7.27 -7.38
CA LEU A 9 -1.57 -6.43 -8.29
C LEU A 9 -0.66 -5.62 -9.21
N VAL A 10 0.38 -5.01 -8.65
CA VAL A 10 1.35 -4.20 -9.39
C VAL A 10 2.75 -4.59 -8.93
N ASP A 11 3.64 -4.81 -9.89
CA ASP A 11 5.08 -4.91 -9.63
C ASP A 11 5.67 -3.51 -9.59
N MET A 12 6.17 -3.09 -8.42
CA MET A 12 6.74 -1.77 -8.23
C MET A 12 8.05 -1.61 -8.99
N ASN A 13 8.82 -2.69 -9.19
CA ASN A 13 10.08 -2.61 -9.95
C ASN A 13 9.85 -2.34 -11.45
N SER A 14 8.67 -2.70 -11.96
CA SER A 14 8.28 -2.42 -13.34
C SER A 14 7.62 -1.04 -13.50
N PHE A 15 7.16 -0.45 -12.39
CA PHE A 15 6.37 0.77 -12.40
C PHE A 15 7.15 2.00 -11.90
N LEU A 16 8.09 1.78 -10.98
CA LEU A 16 8.93 2.81 -10.38
C LEU A 16 10.31 2.82 -11.05
N PRO A 17 10.97 3.99 -11.14
CA PRO A 17 12.39 4.08 -11.48
C PRO A 17 13.26 3.22 -10.55
N LEU A 18 14.42 2.77 -11.06
CA LEU A 18 15.38 1.99 -10.28
C LEU A 18 16.08 2.83 -9.21
N ASP A 19 16.20 4.13 -9.44
CA ASP A 19 16.67 5.09 -8.45
C ASP A 19 15.56 5.23 -7.39
N GLY A 20 15.87 4.80 -6.16
CA GLY A 20 14.90 4.58 -5.09
C GLY A 20 14.03 5.79 -4.73
N GLU A 21 13.00 5.56 -3.90
CA GLU A 21 12.07 6.62 -3.50
C GLU A 21 12.78 7.72 -2.68
N SER A 22 12.75 8.98 -3.14
CA SER A 22 13.30 10.12 -2.39
C SER A 22 12.35 10.59 -1.30
N ARG A 23 11.04 10.56 -1.59
CA ARG A 23 9.99 11.04 -0.69
C ARG A 23 8.66 10.34 -0.95
N VAL A 24 7.89 10.13 0.11
CA VAL A 24 6.49 9.68 0.02
C VAL A 24 5.59 10.67 0.74
N GLU A 25 4.60 11.20 0.03
CA GLU A 25 3.53 12.01 0.60
C GLU A 25 2.23 11.22 0.64
N ILE A 26 1.56 11.23 1.79
CA ILE A 26 0.25 10.60 1.97
C ILE A 26 -0.77 11.70 2.23
N LEU A 27 -1.77 11.78 1.37
CA LEU A 27 -2.84 12.76 1.43
C LEU A 27 -4.17 12.02 1.57
N TYR A 28 -5.00 12.44 2.52
CA TYR A 28 -6.36 11.91 2.65
C TYR A 28 -7.36 13.04 2.43
N ALA A 29 -8.14 12.95 1.36
CA ALA A 29 -9.08 13.99 0.95
C ALA A 29 -10.46 13.38 0.67
N GLY A 30 -11.46 13.79 1.44
CA GLY A 30 -12.81 13.27 1.35
C GLY A 30 -12.88 11.77 1.70
N THR A 31 -12.85 10.91 0.68
CA THR A 31 -12.80 9.45 0.86
C THR A 31 -11.70 8.80 0.02
N GLU A 32 -10.78 9.59 -0.54
CA GLU A 32 -9.65 9.08 -1.29
C GLU A 32 -8.38 9.20 -0.47
N LEU A 33 -7.63 8.11 -0.40
CA LEU A 33 -6.25 8.12 0.06
C LEU A 33 -5.35 8.18 -1.16
N ILE A 34 -4.52 9.21 -1.24
CA ILE A 34 -3.59 9.45 -2.33
C ILE A 34 -2.18 9.30 -1.76
N ILE A 35 -1.37 8.46 -2.39
CA ILE A 35 0.04 8.26 -2.05
C ILE A 35 0.87 8.71 -3.24
N ASN A 36 1.57 9.83 -3.08
CA ASN A 36 2.52 10.31 -4.06
C ASN A 36 3.90 9.80 -3.69
N VAL A 37 4.57 9.14 -4.63
CA VAL A 37 5.94 8.65 -4.49
C VAL A 37 6.80 9.47 -5.42
N PHE A 38 7.82 10.10 -4.86
CA PHE A 38 8.77 10.94 -5.58
C PHE A 38 10.09 10.20 -5.78
N PHE A 39 10.69 10.40 -6.94
CA PHE A 39 11.94 9.77 -7.36
C PHE A 39 12.86 10.85 -7.89
N GLU A 40 14.13 10.81 -7.50
CA GLU A 40 15.13 11.65 -8.14
C GLU A 40 15.40 11.10 -9.55
N ILE A 41 15.26 11.94 -10.58
CA ILE A 41 15.74 11.60 -11.93
C ILE A 41 17.04 12.37 -12.19
N GLY A 42 18.11 11.64 -12.51
CA GLY A 42 19.36 12.21 -13.02
C GLY A 42 20.13 13.02 -11.97
N ASP A 43 20.59 14.20 -12.35
CA ASP A 43 21.47 15.10 -11.60
C ASP A 43 20.75 15.92 -10.50
N GLY A 44 19.58 15.46 -10.04
CA GLY A 44 18.87 16.00 -8.88
C GLY A 44 18.06 17.28 -9.12
N ALA A 45 17.82 17.63 -10.39
CA ALA A 45 17.10 18.86 -10.76
C ALA A 45 15.58 18.71 -10.87
N SER A 46 15.05 17.48 -10.95
CA SER A 46 13.60 17.23 -11.03
C SER A 46 13.20 15.89 -10.44
N ASP A 47 12.15 15.91 -9.62
CA ASP A 47 11.53 14.69 -9.10
C ASP A 47 10.46 14.18 -10.08
N GLU A 48 10.50 12.89 -10.44
CA GLU A 48 9.32 12.23 -10.98
C GLU A 48 8.33 11.97 -9.85
N LYS A 49 7.04 12.00 -10.16
CA LYS A 49 5.99 11.65 -9.21
C LYS A 49 5.10 10.56 -9.79
N LYS A 50 5.03 9.42 -9.09
CA LYS A 50 4.01 8.38 -9.31
C LYS A 50 2.93 8.48 -8.24
N THR A 51 1.68 8.25 -8.62
CA THR A 51 0.54 8.46 -7.73
C THR A 51 -0.29 7.18 -7.61
N PHE A 52 -0.45 6.67 -6.39
CA PHE A 52 -1.44 5.64 -6.06
C PHE A 52 -2.67 6.29 -5.45
N ARG A 53 -3.86 5.90 -5.92
CA ARG A 53 -5.14 6.41 -5.41
C ARG A 53 -6.00 5.26 -4.94
N PHE A 54 -6.38 5.27 -3.67
CA PHE A 54 -7.33 4.32 -3.09
C PHE A 54 -8.67 5.02 -2.89
N LYS A 55 -9.70 4.53 -3.58
CA LYS A 55 -11.03 5.15 -3.59
C LYS A 55 -11.90 4.56 -2.50
N LYS A 56 -12.69 5.43 -1.85
CA LYS A 56 -13.50 5.08 -0.66
C LYS A 56 -12.62 4.39 0.38
N ALA A 57 -11.48 4.98 0.72
CA ALA A 57 -10.61 4.49 1.77
C ALA A 57 -11.22 4.78 3.15
N LYS A 58 -11.36 3.73 3.97
CA LYS A 58 -11.89 3.81 5.35
C LYS A 58 -10.78 4.02 6.37
N TYR A 59 -9.72 3.24 6.24
CA TYR A 59 -8.61 3.21 7.20
C TYR A 59 -7.29 3.11 6.44
N PHE A 60 -6.26 3.74 6.97
CA PHE A 60 -4.89 3.48 6.54
C PHE A 60 -3.94 3.46 7.74
N TYR A 61 -2.91 2.63 7.65
CA TYR A 61 -1.89 2.49 8.67
C TYR A 61 -0.52 2.70 8.03
N LYS A 62 0.23 3.65 8.56
CA LYS A 62 1.64 3.86 8.24
C LYS A 62 2.46 3.22 9.35
N LEU A 63 3.24 2.20 9.01
CA LEU A 63 4.02 1.41 9.96
C LEU A 63 5.49 1.41 9.56
N PRO A 64 6.43 1.29 10.52
CA PRO A 64 7.84 1.12 10.20
C PRO A 64 8.09 -0.20 9.46
N PHE A 65 8.99 -0.18 8.48
CA PHE A 65 9.42 -1.37 7.74
C PHE A 65 10.92 -1.29 7.40
N PRO A 66 11.73 -2.31 7.71
CA PRO A 66 11.38 -3.50 8.48
C PRO A 66 11.06 -3.14 9.93
N GLY A 67 10.08 -3.82 10.53
CA GLY A 67 9.63 -3.48 11.87
C GLY A 67 8.40 -4.24 12.33
N TYR A 68 7.91 -3.89 13.51
CA TYR A 68 6.70 -4.46 14.06
C TYR A 68 5.48 -4.09 13.20
N SER A 69 4.68 -5.10 12.86
CA SER A 69 3.38 -4.94 12.22
C SER A 69 2.30 -5.63 13.06
N PRO A 70 1.15 -4.98 13.31
CA PRO A 70 -0.01 -5.63 13.91
C PRO A 70 -0.71 -6.57 12.91
N PHE A 71 -0.30 -6.57 11.64
CA PHE A 71 -0.82 -7.44 10.59
C PHE A 71 0.12 -8.63 10.37
N SER A 72 -0.45 -9.83 10.35
CA SER A 72 0.31 -11.07 10.19
C SER A 72 -0.21 -11.86 8.99
N CYS A 73 0.67 -12.17 8.05
CA CYS A 73 0.43 -13.05 6.90
C CYS A 73 1.62 -14.00 6.76
N SER A 74 1.42 -15.31 6.90
CA SER A 74 2.50 -16.30 6.74
C SER A 74 3.04 -16.35 5.30
N SER A 75 2.23 -15.94 4.33
CA SER A 75 2.62 -15.91 2.92
C SER A 75 3.41 -14.64 2.51
N ASP A 76 3.56 -13.67 3.42
CA ASP A 76 4.34 -12.44 3.16
C ASP A 76 5.85 -12.62 3.33
N GLU A 77 6.31 -13.81 3.73
CA GLU A 77 7.73 -14.14 3.91
C GLU A 77 8.49 -14.21 2.57
N GLY A 78 7.78 -14.27 1.44
CA GLY A 78 8.36 -14.27 0.12
C GLY A 78 8.86 -12.90 -0.32
N ILE A 79 10.16 -12.81 -0.68
CA ILE A 79 10.83 -11.60 -1.18
C ILE A 79 10.08 -10.99 -2.38
N GLU A 80 9.45 -11.82 -3.22
CA GLU A 80 8.75 -11.39 -4.42
C GLU A 80 7.59 -10.42 -4.15
N LEU A 81 6.97 -10.49 -2.97
CA LEU A 81 5.86 -9.62 -2.59
C LEU A 81 6.31 -8.29 -1.98
N LEU A 82 7.59 -8.17 -1.62
CA LEU A 82 8.14 -6.97 -0.99
C LEU A 82 8.13 -5.76 -1.93
N ASN A 83 8.24 -5.98 -3.24
CA ASN A 83 8.24 -4.92 -4.25
C ASN A 83 6.90 -4.87 -5.00
N CYS A 84 5.79 -5.19 -4.34
CA CYS A 84 4.49 -5.24 -4.98
C CYS A 84 3.42 -4.45 -4.20
N LEU A 85 2.49 -3.85 -4.94
CA LEU A 85 1.17 -3.60 -4.39
C LEU A 85 0.45 -4.93 -4.24
N VAL A 86 0.08 -5.27 -3.01
CA VAL A 86 -0.59 -6.52 -2.67
C VAL A 86 -2.01 -6.23 -2.20
N GLU A 87 -2.96 -7.03 -2.66
CA GLU A 87 -4.30 -7.15 -2.08
C GLU A 87 -4.42 -8.49 -1.36
N TYR A 88 -4.94 -8.50 -0.14
CA TYR A 88 -5.19 -9.74 0.58
C TYR A 88 -6.61 -10.23 0.33
N GLY A 89 -6.74 -11.47 -0.16
CA GLY A 89 -8.04 -12.11 -0.36
C GLY A 89 -8.81 -12.35 0.94
N TYR A 90 -8.12 -12.33 2.09
CA TYR A 90 -8.72 -12.36 3.41
C TYR A 90 -8.09 -11.34 4.35
N SER A 91 -8.94 -10.63 5.10
CA SER A 91 -8.52 -9.67 6.12
C SER A 91 -9.49 -9.70 7.30
N GLU A 92 -9.01 -10.14 8.46
CA GLU A 92 -9.78 -10.16 9.72
C GLU A 92 -10.37 -8.78 10.04
N MET A 93 -9.65 -7.71 9.70
CA MET A 93 -10.14 -6.34 9.90
C MET A 93 -11.33 -6.01 9.00
N VAL A 94 -11.31 -6.46 7.74
CA VAL A 94 -12.41 -6.24 6.79
C VAL A 94 -13.64 -7.03 7.21
N ASP A 95 -13.46 -8.25 7.70
CA ASP A 95 -14.56 -9.08 8.20
C ASP A 95 -15.22 -8.45 9.44
N ILE A 96 -14.44 -8.01 10.43
CA ILE A 96 -14.96 -7.31 11.62
C ILE A 96 -15.73 -6.05 11.21
N ASP A 97 -15.19 -5.25 10.29
CA ASP A 97 -15.83 -4.01 9.84
C ASP A 97 -17.12 -4.31 9.04
N LYS A 98 -17.14 -5.38 8.25
CA LYS A 98 -18.32 -5.86 7.53
C LYS A 98 -19.40 -6.34 8.48
N GLU A 99 -19.06 -7.10 9.52
CA GLU A 99 -20.01 -7.55 10.55
C GLU A 99 -20.63 -6.38 11.32
N ARG A 100 -19.83 -5.36 11.63
CA ARG A 100 -20.30 -4.18 12.39
C ARG A 100 -21.11 -3.21 11.55
N SER A 101 -20.70 -2.93 10.32
CA SER A 101 -21.29 -1.89 9.48
C SER A 101 -22.29 -2.41 8.44
N GLY A 102 -22.28 -3.71 8.15
CA GLY A 102 -23.03 -4.32 7.04
C GLY A 102 -22.54 -3.95 5.64
N ILE A 103 -21.47 -3.15 5.53
CA ILE A 103 -20.98 -2.65 4.25
C ILE A 103 -19.93 -3.61 3.66
N SER A 104 -20.15 -4.06 2.42
CA SER A 104 -19.28 -4.96 1.69
C SER A 104 -18.46 -4.28 0.57
N GLY A 105 -17.53 -5.05 -0.01
CA GLY A 105 -16.72 -4.63 -1.16
C GLY A 105 -15.53 -3.75 -0.79
N TYR A 106 -14.99 -3.92 0.41
CA TYR A 106 -13.69 -3.38 0.80
C TYR A 106 -12.64 -4.47 0.72
N ALA A 107 -11.43 -4.07 0.38
CA ALA A 107 -10.26 -4.93 0.33
C ALA A 107 -9.13 -4.32 1.16
N HIS A 108 -8.19 -5.17 1.56
CA HIS A 108 -7.01 -4.79 2.32
C HIS A 108 -5.80 -4.81 1.39
N TYR A 109 -5.19 -3.64 1.22
CA TYR A 109 -4.01 -3.42 0.40
C TYR A 109 -2.76 -3.19 1.24
N ARG A 110 -1.58 -3.52 0.70
CA ARG A 110 -0.28 -3.18 1.27
C ARG A 110 0.70 -2.70 0.21
N LEU A 111 1.45 -1.66 0.56
CA LEU A 111 2.64 -1.18 -0.13
C LEU A 111 3.82 -1.12 0.84
N PHE A 112 5.01 -1.44 0.35
CA PHE A 112 6.27 -1.16 1.04
C PHE A 112 7.05 -0.10 0.27
N PHE A 113 7.61 0.85 1.00
CA PHE A 113 8.52 1.87 0.50
C PHE A 113 9.86 1.68 1.21
N HIS A 114 10.80 1.04 0.53
CA HIS A 114 12.03 0.53 1.13
C HIS A 114 12.98 1.65 1.51
N SER A 115 13.15 2.64 0.62
CA SER A 115 14.13 3.73 0.81
C SER A 115 13.80 4.61 2.02
N ILE A 116 12.51 4.76 2.33
CA ILE A 116 12.03 5.53 3.49
C ILE A 116 11.65 4.66 4.69
N GLY A 117 11.75 3.33 4.56
CA GLY A 117 11.51 2.37 5.63
C GLY A 117 10.06 2.32 6.14
N VAL A 118 9.07 2.32 5.24
CA VAL A 118 7.64 2.39 5.60
C VAL A 118 6.81 1.32 4.91
N ALA A 119 5.91 0.69 5.67
CA ALA A 119 4.78 -0.07 5.13
C ALA A 119 3.49 0.76 5.24
N VAL A 120 2.71 0.79 4.17
CA VAL A 120 1.37 1.38 4.17
C VAL A 120 0.33 0.30 3.92
N TYR A 121 -0.58 0.15 4.88
CA TYR A 121 -1.74 -0.73 4.77
C TYR A 121 -3.00 0.11 4.58
N VAL A 122 -3.87 -0.28 3.66
CA VAL A 122 -5.06 0.51 3.29
C VAL A 122 -6.29 -0.38 3.20
N ILE A 123 -7.40 0.05 3.81
CA ILE A 123 -8.72 -0.55 3.61
C ILE A 123 -9.53 0.37 2.67
N ALA A 124 -9.79 -0.07 1.44
CA ALA A 124 -10.47 0.71 0.42
C ALA A 124 -11.35 -0.14 -0.50
N LYS A 125 -12.23 0.47 -1.29
CA LYS A 125 -13.07 -0.26 -2.26
C LYS A 125 -12.36 -0.58 -3.57
N SER A 126 -11.43 0.26 -3.99
CA SER A 126 -10.65 0.06 -5.20
C SER A 126 -9.38 0.90 -5.17
N PHE A 127 -8.45 0.60 -6.07
CA PHE A 127 -7.25 1.37 -6.29
C PHE A 127 -7.08 1.72 -7.78
N SER A 128 -6.30 2.76 -8.06
CA SER A 128 -5.78 3.10 -9.38
C SER A 128 -4.39 3.73 -9.23
N PHE A 129 -3.60 3.74 -10.29
CA PHE A 129 -2.27 4.37 -10.30
C PHE A 129 -2.05 5.15 -11.59
N GLU A 130 -1.26 6.22 -11.48
CA GLU A 130 -0.86 7.14 -12.56
C GLU A 130 0.66 7.40 -12.47
#